data_AF-A0A124EPG7-F1
#
_entry.id   AF-A0A124EPG7-F1
#
_cell.length_a   1.000
_cell.length_b   1.000
_cell.length_c   1.000
_cell.angle_alpha   90.00
_cell.angle_beta   90.00
_cell.angle_gamma   90.00
#
_symmetry.space_group_name_H-M   'P 1'
#
loop_
_entity.id
_entity.type
_entity.pdbx_description
1 polymer ?
#
loop_
_entity_poly.entity_id
_entity_poly.type
_entity_poly.pdbx_seq_one_letter_code
_entity_poly.pdbx_strand_id
1 'polypeptide(L)'
;MGEPGTLTRLAGRAYARLTATVMSLGAVVSAVITVNGAAAALVPVTVSVSRRARIAPSKVLIPLAFGASAGALLTLGGSPVNVLIYDASRDHGGSGFGYFEFALVGVPLVLVTVLVTVVFGRRLLPERESTC
;
A
#
# COMPACT_ATOMS: atom_id res chain seq x y z
N MET A 1 20.48 30.05 16.57
CA MET A 1 19.73 29.16 17.48
C MET A 1 18.58 28.54 16.68
N GLY A 2 18.89 27.55 15.82
CA GLY A 2 17.92 26.93 14.92
C GLY A 2 17.42 25.63 15.54
N GLU A 3 16.16 25.61 15.95
CA GLU A 3 15.50 24.52 16.65
C GLU A 3 15.64 23.17 15.88
N PRO A 4 16.33 22.15 16.43
CA PRO A 4 16.47 20.84 15.79
C PRO A 4 15.13 20.11 15.56
N GLY A 5 14.03 20.61 16.14
CA GLY A 5 12.66 20.10 15.96
C GLY A 5 12.02 20.43 14.60
N THR A 6 12.44 21.49 13.91
CA THR A 6 11.79 21.91 12.65
C THR A 6 12.28 21.08 11.46
N LEU A 7 13.58 20.77 11.42
CA LEU A 7 14.19 19.95 10.37
C LEU A 7 13.70 18.50 10.41
N THR A 8 13.53 17.94 11.61
CA THR A 8 12.98 16.59 11.80
C THR A 8 11.49 16.51 11.46
N ARG A 9 10.70 17.56 11.69
CA ARG A 9 9.29 17.63 11.25
C ARG A 9 9.15 17.76 9.73
N LEU A 10 9.99 18.55 9.08
CA LEU A 10 10.01 18.71 7.61
C LEU A 10 10.43 17.42 6.90
N ALA A 11 11.50 16.78 7.37
CA ALA A 11 11.95 15.49 6.85
C ALA A 11 10.88 14.39 7.03
N GLY A 12 10.22 14.36 8.18
CA GLY A 12 9.11 13.43 8.44
C GLY A 12 7.90 13.66 7.52
N ARG A 13 7.56 14.91 7.19
CA ARG A 13 6.47 15.26 6.25
C ARG A 13 6.75 14.83 4.82
N ALA A 14 7.99 14.97 4.35
CA ALA A 14 8.38 14.56 3.00
C ALA A 14 8.32 13.04 2.84
N TYR A 15 8.82 12.29 3.83
CA TYR A 15 8.74 10.83 3.85
C TYR A 15 7.29 10.34 3.91
N ALA A 16 6.46 10.89 4.79
CA ALA A 16 5.04 10.52 4.91
C ALA A 16 4.26 10.79 3.61
N ARG A 17 4.52 11.93 2.93
CA ARG A 17 3.91 12.22 1.63
C ARG A 17 4.34 11.21 0.57
N LEU A 18 5.63 10.88 0.49
CA LEU A 18 6.13 9.91 -0.48
C LEU A 18 5.48 8.54 -0.28
N THR A 19 5.47 8.08 0.97
CA THR A 19 4.85 6.80 1.36
C THR A 19 3.36 6.77 1.05
N ALA A 20 2.62 7.82 1.42
CA ALA A 20 1.20 7.90 1.12
C ALA A 20 0.93 7.86 -0.39
N THR A 21 1.66 8.63 -1.20
CA THR A 21 1.50 8.62 -2.66
C THR A 21 1.76 7.24 -3.26
N VAL A 22 2.83 6.56 -2.83
CA VAL A 22 3.19 5.24 -3.34
C VAL A 22 2.17 4.18 -2.92
N MET A 23 1.67 4.25 -1.67
CA MET A 23 0.61 3.36 -1.19
C MET A 23 -0.70 3.55 -1.97
N SER A 24 -1.12 4.80 -2.16
CA SER A 24 -2.33 5.12 -2.92
C SER A 24 -2.22 4.64 -4.37
N LEU A 25 -1.07 4.87 -5.00
CA LEU A 25 -0.81 4.40 -6.36
C LEU A 25 -0.81 2.87 -6.44
N GLY A 26 -0.15 2.22 -5.47
CA GLY A 26 -0.14 0.76 -5.31
C GLY A 26 -1.54 0.18 -5.16
N ALA A 27 -2.35 0.79 -4.31
CA ALA A 27 -3.71 0.35 -4.05
C ALA A 27 -4.60 0.44 -5.30
N VAL A 28 -4.54 1.57 -6.02
CA VAL A 28 -5.33 1.80 -7.23
C VAL A 28 -4.94 0.82 -8.34
N VAL A 29 -3.64 0.66 -8.61
CA VAL A 29 -3.18 -0.25 -9.66
C VAL A 29 -3.50 -1.71 -9.29
N SER A 30 -3.34 -2.08 -8.02
CA SER A 30 -3.61 -3.42 -7.55
C SER A 30 -5.10 -3.77 -7.50
N ALA A 31 -5.98 -2.78 -7.36
CA ALA A 31 -7.42 -2.98 -7.45
C ALA A 31 -7.86 -3.40 -8.86
N VAL A 32 -7.08 -3.10 -9.90
CA VAL A 32 -7.43 -3.39 -11.30
C VAL A 32 -6.82 -4.69 -11.79
N ILE A 33 -5.55 -4.97 -11.47
CA ILE A 33 -4.80 -6.07 -12.10
C ILE A 33 -4.61 -7.26 -11.15
N THR A 34 -3.87 -7.05 -10.07
CA THR A 34 -3.56 -7.98 -8.95
C THR A 34 -2.35 -7.39 -8.22
N VAL A 35 -2.09 -7.82 -6.99
CA VAL A 35 -0.91 -7.40 -6.22
C VAL A 35 0.41 -7.70 -6.95
N ASN A 36 0.50 -8.83 -7.66
CA ASN A 36 1.71 -9.22 -8.40
C ASN A 36 1.94 -8.33 -9.63
N GLY A 37 0.89 -8.06 -10.41
CA GLY A 37 0.98 -7.16 -11.57
C GLY A 37 1.29 -5.73 -11.16
N ALA A 38 0.67 -5.25 -10.09
CA ALA A 38 0.95 -3.93 -9.53
C ALA A 38 2.39 -3.82 -9.01
N ALA A 39 2.90 -4.84 -8.32
CA ALA A 39 4.29 -4.87 -7.86
C ALA A 39 5.27 -4.82 -9.04
N ALA A 40 5.07 -5.65 -10.07
CA ALA A 40 5.94 -5.66 -11.26
C ALA A 40 6.02 -4.30 -11.95
N ALA A 41 4.89 -3.57 -12.02
CA ALA A 41 4.84 -2.24 -12.64
C ALA A 41 5.41 -1.12 -11.74
N LEU A 42 5.13 -1.17 -10.43
CA LEU A 42 5.39 -0.06 -9.51
C LEU A 42 6.71 -0.15 -8.76
N VAL A 43 7.29 -1.33 -8.59
CA VAL A 43 8.62 -1.50 -8.00
C VAL A 43 9.69 -0.65 -8.71
N PRO A 44 9.87 -0.71 -10.05
CA PRO A 44 10.91 0.08 -10.71
C PRO A 44 10.65 1.59 -10.59
N VAL A 45 9.40 2.02 -10.64
CA VAL A 45 8.99 3.42 -10.45
C VAL A 45 9.33 3.88 -9.03
N THR A 46 8.99 3.08 -8.03
CA THR A 46 9.21 3.36 -6.61
C THR A 46 10.69 3.41 -6.27
N VAL A 47 11.50 2.51 -6.84
CA VAL A 47 12.96 2.53 -6.69
C VAL A 47 13.54 3.82 -7.29
N SER A 48 13.12 4.19 -8.51
CA SER A 48 13.58 5.43 -9.15
C SER A 48 13.25 6.68 -8.32
N VAL A 49 12.02 6.76 -7.80
CA VAL A 49 11.56 7.86 -6.93
C VAL A 49 12.31 7.90 -5.60
N SER A 50 12.50 6.76 -4.95
CA SER A 50 13.24 6.67 -3.67
C SER A 50 14.68 7.15 -3.81
N ARG A 51 15.35 6.79 -4.92
CA ARG A 51 16.72 7.20 -5.22
C ARG A 51 16.83 8.71 -5.46
N ARG A 52 15.86 9.32 -6.15
CA ARG A 52 15.78 10.79 -6.31
C ARG A 52 15.53 11.50 -4.98
N ALA A 53 14.74 10.90 -4.09
CA ALA A 53 14.42 11.45 -2.78
C ALA A 53 15.52 11.21 -1.72
N ARG A 54 16.63 10.55 -2.07
CA ARG A 54 17.69 10.10 -1.13
C ARG A 54 17.15 9.31 0.07
N ILE A 55 16.13 8.48 -0.17
CA ILE A 55 15.55 7.56 0.82
C ILE A 55 15.92 6.14 0.42
N ALA A 56 16.27 5.29 1.39
CA ALA A 56 16.53 3.88 1.15
C ALA A 56 15.32 3.22 0.45
N PRO A 57 15.49 2.54 -0.70
CA PRO A 57 14.38 1.95 -1.46
C PRO A 57 13.51 1.00 -0.61
N SER A 58 14.16 0.22 0.26
CA SER A 58 13.50 -0.68 1.21
C SER A 58 12.46 0.00 2.10
N LYS A 59 12.66 1.28 2.44
CA LYS A 59 11.72 2.08 3.25
C LYS A 59 10.45 2.49 2.48
N VAL A 60 10.44 2.38 1.16
CA VAL A 60 9.31 2.81 0.30
C VAL A 60 8.67 1.62 -0.43
N LEU A 61 9.44 0.54 -0.63
CA LEU A 61 8.94 -0.72 -1.18
C LEU A 61 8.04 -1.50 -0.21
N ILE A 62 8.35 -1.51 1.09
CA ILE A 62 7.50 -2.17 2.08
C ILE A 62 6.10 -1.51 2.13
N PRO A 63 5.97 -0.17 2.24
CA PRO A 63 4.66 0.47 2.17
C PRO A 63 3.94 0.24 0.85
N LEU A 64 4.66 0.28 -0.28
CA LEU A 64 4.08 -0.06 -1.58
C LEU A 64 3.40 -1.43 -1.54
N ALA A 65 4.08 -2.45 -1.00
CA ALA A 65 3.53 -3.80 -0.89
C ALA A 65 2.28 -3.83 0.00
N PHE A 66 2.28 -3.13 1.15
CA PHE A 66 1.10 -3.00 1.99
C PHE A 66 -0.07 -2.31 1.28
N GLY A 67 0.20 -1.21 0.57
CA GLY A 67 -0.81 -0.48 -0.21
C GLY A 67 -1.38 -1.34 -1.34
N ALA A 68 -0.53 -2.03 -2.09
CA ALA A 68 -0.94 -2.93 -3.16
C ALA A 68 -1.76 -4.10 -2.62
N SER A 69 -1.31 -4.78 -1.56
CA SER A 69 -2.06 -5.87 -0.92
C SER A 69 -3.43 -5.41 -0.42
N ALA A 70 -3.52 -4.25 0.22
CA ALA A 70 -4.80 -3.70 0.67
C ALA A 70 -5.70 -3.33 -0.53
N GLY A 71 -5.11 -2.81 -1.62
CA GLY A 71 -5.85 -2.47 -2.83
C GLY A 71 -6.41 -3.68 -3.58
N ALA A 72 -5.70 -4.80 -3.59
CA ALA A 72 -6.18 -6.05 -4.18
C ALA A 72 -7.48 -6.57 -3.53
N LEU A 73 -7.75 -6.17 -2.29
CA LEU A 73 -8.96 -6.56 -1.55
C LEU A 73 -10.19 -5.71 -1.90
N LEU A 74 -10.02 -4.56 -2.58
CA LEU A 74 -11.13 -3.66 -2.96
C LEU A 74 -12.05 -4.27 -4.03
N THR A 75 -11.54 -5.21 -4.83
CA THR A 75 -12.24 -5.65 -6.04
C THR A 75 -12.37 -7.15 -6.05
N LEU A 76 -13.51 -7.64 -6.54
CA LEU A 76 -13.78 -9.09 -6.64
C LEU A 76 -12.71 -9.81 -7.51
N GLY A 77 -12.25 -9.16 -8.58
CA GLY A 77 -11.18 -9.67 -9.44
C GLY A 77 -9.74 -9.40 -8.96
N GLY A 78 -9.55 -8.63 -7.88
CA GLY A 78 -8.22 -8.24 -7.42
C GLY A 78 -7.46 -9.35 -6.69
N SER A 79 -8.19 -10.35 -6.17
CA SER A 79 -7.62 -11.48 -5.43
C SER A 79 -8.48 -12.75 -5.61
N PRO A 80 -7.86 -13.93 -5.77
CA PRO A 80 -8.59 -15.20 -5.86
C PRO A 80 -9.43 -15.50 -4.59
N VAL A 81 -9.04 -14.93 -3.43
CA VAL A 81 -9.80 -15.08 -2.18
C VAL A 81 -11.17 -14.41 -2.28
N ASN A 82 -11.27 -13.25 -2.94
CA ASN A 82 -12.54 -12.54 -3.10
C ASN A 82 -13.50 -13.31 -4.01
N VAL A 83 -12.98 -13.96 -5.05
CA VAL A 83 -13.73 -14.87 -5.92
C VAL A 83 -14.23 -16.09 -5.14
N LEU A 84 -13.38 -16.67 -4.29
CA LEU A 84 -13.75 -17.81 -3.45
C LEU A 84 -14.87 -17.46 -2.46
N ILE A 85 -14.83 -16.27 -1.85
CA ILE A 85 -15.88 -15.78 -0.95
C ILE A 85 -17.20 -15.54 -1.72
N TYR A 86 -17.10 -14.99 -2.94
CA TYR A 86 -18.26 -14.82 -3.81
C TYR A 86 -18.93 -16.16 -4.15
N ASP A 87 -18.14 -17.16 -4.51
CA ASP A 87 -18.60 -18.51 -4.85
C ASP A 87 -19.23 -19.20 -3.63
N ALA A 88 -18.55 -19.16 -2.48
CA ALA A 88 -19.06 -19.69 -1.22
C ALA A 88 -20.39 -19.03 -0.78
N SER A 89 -20.57 -17.73 -1.04
CA SER A 89 -21.81 -17.01 -0.76
C SER A 89 -22.97 -17.46 -1.66
N ARG A 90 -22.68 -17.75 -2.95
CA ARG A 90 -23.69 -18.31 -3.88
C ARG A 90 -24.10 -19.72 -3.48
N ASP A 91 -23.15 -20.55 -3.07
CA ASP A 91 -23.40 -21.93 -2.65
C ASP A 91 -24.30 -22.03 -1.40
N HIS A 92 -24.24 -21.03 -0.52
CA HIS A 92 -25.10 -20.96 0.68
C HIS A 92 -26.44 -20.23 0.45
N GLY A 93 -26.83 -19.99 -0.82
CA GLY A 93 -28.11 -19.38 -1.18
C GLY A 93 -28.16 -17.84 -1.08
N GLY A 94 -27.01 -17.18 -0.93
CA GLY A 94 -26.90 -15.72 -0.98
C GLY A 94 -26.94 -15.18 -2.42
N SER A 95 -27.51 -13.99 -2.60
CA SER A 95 -27.34 -13.22 -3.84
C SER A 95 -25.88 -12.77 -3.92
N GLY A 96 -25.01 -13.55 -4.59
CA GLY A 96 -23.56 -13.36 -4.55
C GLY A 96 -23.11 -11.91 -4.71
N PHE A 97 -22.03 -11.55 -4.02
CA PHE A 97 -21.52 -10.18 -3.88
C PHE A 97 -21.29 -9.45 -5.21
N GLY A 98 -21.65 -8.16 -5.25
CA GLY A 98 -21.36 -7.29 -6.39
C GLY A 98 -19.86 -7.02 -6.56
N TYR A 99 -19.42 -6.64 -7.76
CA TYR A 99 -18.01 -6.41 -8.07
C TYR A 99 -17.34 -5.36 -7.16
N PHE A 100 -18.11 -4.34 -6.74
CA PHE A 100 -17.69 -3.27 -5.83
C PHE A 100 -18.20 -3.42 -4.38
N GLU A 101 -18.95 -4.47 -4.05
CA GLU A 101 -19.36 -4.72 -2.65
C GLU A 101 -18.14 -4.96 -1.76
N PHE A 102 -17.11 -5.62 -2.31
CA PHE A 102 -15.81 -5.77 -1.65
C PHE A 102 -15.11 -4.43 -1.41
N ALA A 103 -15.38 -3.41 -2.22
CA ALA A 103 -14.80 -2.08 -2.03
C ALA A 103 -15.35 -1.42 -0.77
N LEU A 104 -16.61 -1.69 -0.40
CA LEU A 104 -17.23 -1.14 0.80
C LEU A 104 -16.47 -1.55 2.07
N VAL A 105 -15.96 -2.78 2.11
CA VAL A 105 -15.13 -3.31 3.20
C VAL A 105 -13.64 -3.05 2.97
N GLY A 106 -13.20 -3.05 1.71
CA GLY A 106 -11.81 -2.82 1.33
C GLY A 106 -11.34 -1.38 1.54
N VAL A 107 -12.21 -0.38 1.30
CA VAL A 107 -11.88 1.04 1.50
C VAL A 107 -11.47 1.35 2.95
N PRO A 108 -12.24 0.99 3.99
CA PRO A 108 -11.81 1.22 5.37
C PRO A 108 -10.55 0.43 5.71
N LEU A 109 -10.36 -0.76 5.16
CA LEU A 109 -9.14 -1.56 5.37
C LEU A 109 -7.89 -0.90 4.76
N VAL A 110 -8.00 -0.35 3.55
CA VAL A 110 -6.96 0.45 2.90
C VAL A 110 -6.66 1.68 3.75
N LEU A 111 -7.70 2.37 4.24
CA LEU A 111 -7.55 3.56 5.07
C LEU A 111 -6.79 3.25 6.37
N VAL A 112 -7.15 2.15 7.05
CA VAL A 112 -6.46 1.67 8.25
C VAL A 112 -5.03 1.27 7.93
N THR A 113 -4.79 0.58 6.82
CA THR A 113 -3.44 0.15 6.39
C THR A 113 -2.54 1.36 6.12
N VAL A 114 -3.06 2.38 5.44
CA VAL A 114 -2.36 3.65 5.22
C VAL A 114 -2.11 4.36 6.54
N LEU A 115 -3.13 4.46 7.41
CA LEU A 115 -3.00 5.12 8.71
C LEU A 115 -1.92 4.44 9.57
N VAL A 116 -1.97 3.11 9.70
CA VAL A 116 -0.99 2.29 10.43
C VAL A 116 0.39 2.50 9.83
N THR A 117 0.53 2.47 8.50
CA THR A 117 1.84 2.61 7.86
C THR A 117 2.40 4.04 7.98
N VAL A 118 1.56 5.07 7.99
CA VAL A 118 1.99 6.46 8.22
C VAL A 118 2.38 6.69 9.68
N VAL A 119 1.61 6.13 10.63
CA VAL A 119 1.85 6.29 12.07
C VAL A 119 3.03 5.45 12.56
N PHE A 120 3.07 4.17 12.16
CA PHE A 120 4.06 3.21 12.60
C PHE A 120 5.23 3.03 11.63
N GLY A 121 5.11 3.44 10.37
CA GLY A 121 6.18 3.23 9.39
C GLY A 121 7.49 3.93 9.73
N ARG A 122 7.43 5.04 10.48
CA ARG A 122 8.63 5.70 11.02
C ARG A 122 9.35 4.91 12.11
N ARG A 123 8.65 4.01 12.83
CA ARG A 123 9.21 3.18 13.91
C ARG A 123 9.48 1.73 13.50
N LEU A 124 8.72 1.19 12.53
CA LEU A 124 8.78 -0.23 12.18
C LEU A 124 9.66 -0.56 10.98
N LEU A 125 10.00 0.38 10.09
CA LEU A 125 10.83 0.06 8.92
C LEU A 125 12.33 0.14 9.29
N PRO A 126 13.03 -1.01 9.38
CA PRO A 126 14.44 -1.04 9.71
C PRO A 126 15.27 -0.39 8.59
N GLU A 127 16.31 0.36 8.95
CA GLU A 127 17.43 0.65 8.05
C GLU A 127 18.07 -0.70 7.69
N ARG A 128 17.74 -1.25 6.51
CA ARG A 128 18.61 -2.25 5.90
C ARG A 128 19.54 -1.51 4.97
N GLU A 129 20.64 -1.05 5.55
CA GLU A 129 21.89 -0.83 4.83
C GLU A 129 22.27 -2.15 4.15
N SER A 130 22.14 -2.18 2.83
CA SER A 130 22.72 -3.24 2.00
C SER A 130 24.23 -3.08 2.09
N THR A 131 24.81 -3.74 3.09
CA THR A 131 26.25 -3.96 3.20
C THR A 131 26.71 -4.67 1.92
N CYS A 132 27.84 -4.15 1.43
CA CYS A 132 28.55 -4.40 0.19
C CYS A 132 28.76 -5.87 -0.17
#